data_AF-A0A812NPY6-F1
#
_entry.id   AF-A0A812NPY6-F1
#
_cell.length_a   1.000
_cell.length_b   1.000
_cell.length_c   1.000
_cell.angle_alpha   90.00
_cell.angle_beta   90.00
_cell.angle_gamma   90.00
#
_symmetry.space_group_name_H-M   'P 1'
#
loop_
_entity.id
_entity.type
_entity.pdbx_description
1 polymer ?
#
loop_
_entity_poly.entity_id
_entity_poly.type
_entity_poly.pdbx_seq_one_letter_code
_entity_poly.pdbx_strand_id
1 'polypeptide(L)'
;MIIFSIVITITLIAIAIIIGISSTTLRIIPISTIITSIKPTITTITIKVWSEDGVRRSSRFEDADEFVCLTSHLTIFGAVLEAVLQVLQCSTASEVLSVDGLQNLGNAQWLHYAASIVTFVSLSFFAGAMIWAMRRDCRTAEDLPFEEVAEALLVSRREVESSGLEPHVEEVEGLEPDAQAAANRRCCPRCRACAMKGLDGAVWLLSTMFEVQATDSVSELLDVKMAMVNRCITSIHSYRTGACRQSIRTVMASSGEKKLRRPSTRGGDVTHTRTTSSVVSAMETWKVHYHGVTAVERFLHGSWLRRVIILLPCMHPWLTASLRSLFRSHTVRVALIVLKLVSAAFTNALFFASTAQSPDSDEECAAAETLEEHLLTATIVGFLSACAGDVLIVLLALIQRRSVLVRDVWTPKMKSRQLVRWRWRQRFFWFIWLAIAGFSAFYTLTFLANVSAADAAKWLESTGMSALQDLVFKPVLLAVGYATLSTLVLLCNPRVKDTVTDRWIHPDE
;
A
#
# COMPACT_ATOMS: atom_id res chain seq x y z
N MET A 1 24.96 -11.36 0.74
CA MET A 1 25.12 -9.88 0.78
C MET A 1 24.96 -9.16 -0.56
N ILE A 2 25.68 -9.50 -1.63
CA ILE A 2 25.63 -8.75 -2.91
C ILE A 2 24.21 -8.69 -3.50
N ILE A 3 23.50 -9.80 -3.53
CA ILE A 3 22.12 -9.86 -4.04
C ILE A 3 21.17 -9.00 -3.18
N PHE A 4 21.29 -9.06 -1.86
CA PHE A 4 20.51 -8.25 -0.94
C PHE A 4 20.81 -6.75 -1.11
N SER A 5 22.08 -6.37 -1.26
CA SER A 5 22.51 -5.01 -1.57
C SER A 5 21.96 -4.55 -2.92
N ILE A 6 21.95 -5.41 -3.95
CA ILE A 6 21.34 -5.13 -5.25
C ILE A 6 19.83 -4.91 -5.12
N VAL A 7 19.12 -5.74 -4.36
CA VAL A 7 17.67 -5.60 -4.15
C VAL A 7 17.36 -4.29 -3.42
N ILE A 8 18.10 -3.96 -2.36
CA ILE A 8 17.98 -2.67 -1.66
C ILE A 8 18.26 -1.52 -2.63
N THR A 9 19.33 -1.61 -3.42
CA THR A 9 19.72 -0.56 -4.37
C THR A 9 18.68 -0.36 -5.45
N ILE A 10 18.15 -1.45 -6.03
CA ILE A 10 17.06 -1.40 -7.01
C ILE A 10 15.80 -0.81 -6.38
N THR A 11 15.51 -1.13 -5.12
CA THR A 11 14.37 -0.58 -4.40
C THR A 11 14.54 0.92 -4.16
N LEU A 12 15.72 1.36 -3.73
CA LEU A 12 16.07 2.78 -3.54
C LEU A 12 16.05 3.56 -4.87
N ILE A 13 16.56 2.97 -5.95
CA ILE A 13 16.48 3.55 -7.30
C ILE A 13 15.02 3.66 -7.74
N ALA A 14 14.20 2.62 -7.49
CA ALA A 14 12.78 2.65 -7.80
C ALA A 14 12.07 3.76 -7.01
N ILE A 15 12.38 3.92 -5.71
CA ILE A 15 11.90 5.03 -4.87
C ILE A 15 12.27 6.38 -5.51
N ALA A 16 13.53 6.57 -5.88
CA ALA A 16 14.00 7.82 -6.48
C ALA A 16 13.29 8.14 -7.81
N ILE A 17 13.06 7.13 -8.66
CA ILE A 17 12.32 7.24 -9.92
C ILE A 17 10.85 7.57 -9.66
N ILE A 18 10.22 6.96 -8.65
CA ILE A 18 8.81 7.17 -8.29
C ILE A 18 8.59 8.60 -7.76
N ILE A 19 9.52 9.12 -6.95
CA ILE A 19 9.45 10.47 -6.37
C ILE A 19 9.68 11.56 -7.44
N GLY A 20 10.10 11.18 -8.66
CA GLY A 20 10.34 12.14 -9.73
C GLY A 20 11.58 12.98 -9.49
N ILE A 21 12.53 12.47 -8.71
CA ILE A 21 13.86 13.07 -8.60
C ILE A 21 14.51 12.91 -9.98
N SER A 22 14.63 14.02 -10.70
CA SER A 22 15.26 14.05 -12.02
C SER A 22 16.65 13.41 -11.92
N SER A 23 17.00 12.51 -12.85
CA SER A 23 18.27 11.76 -12.80
C SER A 23 19.51 12.67 -12.84
N THR A 24 19.34 13.97 -13.09
CA THR A 24 20.38 14.99 -13.08
C THR A 24 20.86 15.39 -11.68
N THR A 25 20.13 15.07 -10.61
CA THR A 25 20.50 15.45 -9.23
C THR A 25 21.02 14.29 -8.36
N LEU A 26 20.89 13.04 -8.83
CA LEU A 26 21.42 11.87 -8.13
C LEU A 26 22.85 11.59 -8.61
N ARG A 27 23.87 12.09 -7.88
CA ARG A 27 25.22 11.50 -7.96
C ARG A 27 25.16 10.15 -7.25
N ILE A 28 24.84 9.09 -8.00
CA ILE A 28 24.93 7.71 -7.51
C ILE A 28 26.43 7.39 -7.41
N ILE A 29 26.95 7.37 -6.17
CA ILE A 29 28.27 6.81 -5.89
C ILE A 29 28.16 5.30 -6.15
N PRO A 30 29.00 4.70 -7.01
CA PRO A 30 28.96 3.27 -7.25
C PRO A 30 29.16 2.51 -5.94
N ILE A 31 28.30 1.53 -5.65
CA ILE A 31 28.42 0.71 -4.44
C ILE A 31 29.73 -0.09 -4.43
N SER A 32 30.32 -0.37 -5.60
CA SER A 32 31.68 -0.94 -5.66
C SER A 32 32.74 0.00 -5.04
N THR A 33 32.57 1.32 -5.12
CA THR A 33 33.42 2.33 -4.46
C THR A 33 33.12 2.43 -2.96
N ILE A 34 31.88 2.18 -2.55
CA ILE A 34 31.50 2.07 -1.13
C ILE A 34 32.10 0.79 -0.53
N ILE A 35 32.00 -0.35 -1.21
CA ILE A 35 32.50 -1.65 -0.71
C ILE A 35 34.04 -1.73 -0.72
N THR A 36 34.75 -1.16 -1.70
CA THR A 36 36.22 -1.12 -1.68
C THR A 36 36.79 -0.11 -0.69
N SER A 37 36.06 0.96 -0.38
CA SER A 37 36.43 1.87 0.72
C SER A 37 36.14 1.30 2.11
N ILE A 38 35.32 0.25 2.23
CA ILE A 38 34.95 -0.38 3.50
C ILE A 38 35.96 -1.46 3.92
N LYS A 39 36.78 -2.02 3.01
CA LYS A 39 37.56 -3.23 3.32
C LYS A 39 38.79 -3.06 4.23
N PRO A 40 39.52 -1.92 4.27
CA PRO A 40 40.59 -1.72 5.25
C PRO A 40 40.22 -0.70 6.35
N THR A 41 38.97 -0.24 6.42
CA THR A 41 38.51 0.80 7.37
C THR A 41 37.28 0.34 8.16
N ILE A 42 37.23 -0.95 8.53
CA ILE A 42 36.39 -1.46 9.63
C ILE A 42 37.34 -1.86 10.76
N THR A 43 38.04 -0.89 11.32
CA THR A 43 38.66 -1.02 12.65
C THR A 43 38.25 0.08 13.60
N THR A 44 37.40 1.01 13.15
CA THR A 44 36.69 1.97 14.02
C THR A 44 35.73 2.77 13.14
N ILE A 45 34.59 2.19 12.76
CA ILE A 45 33.43 3.05 12.56
C ILE A 45 33.07 3.49 13.97
N THR A 46 33.54 4.66 14.38
CA THR A 46 32.97 5.36 15.54
C THR A 46 31.56 5.75 15.11
N ILE A 47 30.64 4.78 15.20
CA ILE A 47 29.21 5.06 15.28
C ILE A 47 29.11 6.04 16.44
N LYS A 48 28.58 7.24 16.17
CA LYS A 48 28.36 8.21 17.24
C LYS A 48 27.44 7.54 18.24
N VAL A 49 28.04 7.07 19.33
CA VAL A 49 27.34 6.68 20.56
C VAL A 49 26.31 7.75 20.83
N TRP A 50 25.10 7.30 21.16
CA TRP A 50 24.02 8.15 21.61
C TRP A 50 24.57 9.18 22.61
N SER A 51 24.69 10.43 22.16
CA SER A 51 25.08 11.52 23.04
C SER A 51 23.80 11.93 23.75
N GLU A 52 23.75 11.69 25.06
CA GLU A 52 22.76 12.31 25.93
C GLU A 52 22.79 13.85 25.82
N ASP A 53 23.88 14.44 25.30
CA ASP A 53 24.01 15.88 25.04
C ASP A 53 23.07 16.41 23.95
N GLY A 54 22.27 15.56 23.30
CA GLY A 54 21.20 15.96 22.40
C GLY A 54 19.93 16.46 23.12
N VAL A 55 19.77 16.16 24.41
CA VAL A 55 18.70 16.70 25.26
C VAL A 55 19.31 17.74 26.21
N ARG A 56 19.81 18.86 25.66
CA ARG A 56 20.15 20.00 26.51
C ARG A 56 18.85 20.64 26.98
N ARG A 57 18.55 20.58 28.28
CA ARG A 57 17.77 21.64 28.93
C ARG A 57 18.55 22.91 28.66
N SER A 58 18.06 23.81 27.78
CA SER A 58 18.67 25.13 27.71
C SER A 58 18.42 25.80 29.05
N SER A 59 19.47 25.89 29.86
CA SER A 59 19.43 26.75 31.03
C SER A 59 19.31 28.17 30.51
N ARG A 60 18.13 28.76 30.75
CA ARG A 60 17.93 30.19 30.97
C ARG A 60 18.24 31.09 29.78
N PHE A 61 17.24 31.30 28.92
CA PHE A 61 16.99 32.67 28.43
C PHE A 61 16.23 33.39 29.55
N GLU A 62 16.87 34.38 30.17
CA GLU A 62 16.17 35.35 31.02
C GLU A 62 15.16 36.10 30.12
N ASP A 63 13.90 36.15 30.56
CA ASP A 63 12.79 36.95 30.03
C ASP A 63 11.88 36.43 28.90
N ALA A 64 11.80 35.13 28.62
CA ALA A 64 10.64 34.59 27.90
C ALA A 64 10.27 33.17 28.34
N ASP A 65 9.03 33.01 28.78
CA ASP A 65 8.40 31.81 29.35
C ASP A 65 8.11 30.71 28.31
N GLU A 66 9.03 30.48 27.36
CA GLU A 66 8.83 29.55 26.24
C GLU A 66 9.90 28.45 26.19
N PHE A 67 9.49 27.20 26.44
CA PHE A 67 10.32 26.00 26.34
C PHE A 67 10.40 25.53 24.88
N VAL A 68 11.58 25.63 24.27
CA VAL A 68 11.83 25.07 22.93
C VAL A 68 12.57 23.74 23.04
N CYS A 69 11.87 22.62 22.84
CA CYS A 69 12.48 21.31 22.67
C CYS A 69 12.97 21.12 21.23
N LEU A 70 14.29 21.08 21.03
CA LEU A 70 14.91 20.69 19.77
C LEU A 70 15.09 19.17 19.73
N THR A 71 14.05 18.44 19.35
CA THR A 71 14.20 17.03 18.98
C THR A 71 14.66 16.96 17.52
N SER A 72 15.89 16.56 17.26
CA SER A 72 16.28 16.17 15.90
C SER A 72 15.53 14.87 15.57
N HIS A 73 14.41 14.99 14.87
CA HIS A 73 13.40 13.94 14.57
C HIS A 73 13.91 12.67 13.84
N LEU A 74 15.23 12.45 13.75
CA LEU A 74 15.88 11.31 13.13
C LEU A 74 16.35 10.22 14.12
N THR A 75 16.21 10.43 15.44
CA THR A 75 16.73 9.49 16.46
C THR A 75 16.09 8.11 16.42
N ILE A 76 14.77 8.02 16.20
CA ILE A 76 14.06 6.74 16.09
C ILE A 76 14.55 5.95 14.85
N PHE A 77 14.78 6.65 13.73
CA PHE A 77 15.29 6.01 12.51
C PHE A 77 16.73 5.53 12.66
N GLY A 78 17.55 6.24 13.45
CA GLY A 78 18.90 5.80 13.81
C GLY A 78 18.90 4.49 14.58
N ALA A 79 18.13 4.41 15.68
CA ALA A 79 18.01 3.20 16.49
C ALA A 79 17.45 2.01 15.69
N VAL A 80 16.46 2.27 14.82
CA VAL A 80 15.93 1.25 13.90
C VAL A 80 16.99 0.77 12.93
N LEU A 81 17.73 1.67 12.29
CA LEU A 81 18.75 1.29 11.31
C LEU A 81 19.89 0.52 11.97
N GLU A 82 20.30 0.93 13.17
CA GLU A 82 21.31 0.24 13.97
C GLU A 82 20.88 -1.18 14.33
N ALA A 83 19.65 -1.37 14.81
CA ALA A 83 19.09 -2.69 15.07
C ALA A 83 19.04 -3.58 13.80
N VAL A 84 18.67 -3.00 12.64
CA VAL A 84 18.70 -3.73 11.36
C VAL A 84 20.13 -4.12 10.98
N LEU A 85 21.09 -3.22 11.12
CA LEU A 85 22.48 -3.50 10.79
C LEU A 85 23.08 -4.56 11.71
N GLN A 86 22.79 -4.50 13.01
CA GLN A 86 23.21 -5.50 13.98
C GLN A 86 22.63 -6.88 13.65
N VAL A 87 21.34 -6.96 13.34
CA VAL A 87 20.71 -8.20 12.85
C VAL A 87 21.40 -8.70 11.59
N LEU A 88 21.69 -7.84 10.63
CA LEU A 88 22.35 -8.24 9.38
C LEU A 88 23.80 -8.69 9.59
N GLN A 89 24.49 -8.14 10.59
CA GLN A 89 25.84 -8.55 10.98
C GLN A 89 25.84 -9.90 11.68
N CYS A 90 24.92 -10.12 12.62
CA CYS A 90 24.77 -11.39 13.34
C CYS A 90 23.97 -12.45 12.58
N SER A 91 23.42 -12.13 11.41
CA SER A 91 22.67 -13.10 10.61
C SER A 91 23.61 -14.06 9.90
N THR A 92 23.41 -15.36 10.11
CA THR A 92 24.03 -16.43 9.31
C THR A 92 23.51 -16.47 7.86
N ALA A 93 22.86 -15.41 7.37
CA ALA A 93 22.37 -15.32 5.99
C ALA A 93 23.47 -15.51 4.93
N SER A 94 24.72 -15.15 5.25
CA SER A 94 25.88 -15.47 4.40
C SER A 94 26.16 -16.96 4.35
N GLU A 95 26.03 -17.67 5.48
CA GLU A 95 26.21 -19.12 5.60
C GLU A 95 25.08 -19.89 4.90
N VAL A 96 23.83 -19.46 5.08
CA VAL A 96 22.68 -20.03 4.36
C VAL A 96 22.88 -19.94 2.84
N LEU A 97 23.45 -18.83 2.35
CA LEU A 97 23.76 -18.63 0.92
C LEU A 97 25.17 -19.08 0.51
N SER A 98 25.91 -19.76 1.39
CA SER A 98 27.23 -20.30 1.09
C SER A 98 27.13 -21.49 0.15
N VAL A 99 28.27 -21.93 -0.41
CA VAL A 99 28.32 -23.12 -1.26
C VAL A 99 27.82 -24.35 -0.51
N ASP A 100 28.24 -24.51 0.75
CA ASP A 100 27.81 -25.63 1.60
C ASP A 100 26.30 -25.54 1.90
N GLY A 101 25.81 -24.32 2.14
CA GLY A 101 24.39 -24.08 2.34
C GLY A 101 23.52 -24.43 1.13
N LEU A 102 24.03 -24.17 -0.08
CA LEU A 102 23.37 -24.58 -1.32
C LEU A 102 23.48 -26.08 -1.60
N GLN A 103 24.57 -26.73 -1.17
CA GLN A 103 24.71 -28.19 -1.27
C GLN A 103 23.67 -28.90 -0.40
N ASN A 104 23.35 -28.35 0.78
CA ASN A 104 22.31 -28.89 1.66
C ASN A 104 20.91 -28.89 1.03
N LEU A 105 20.63 -28.02 0.06
CA LEU A 105 19.37 -28.05 -0.69
C LEU A 105 19.17 -29.38 -1.46
N GLY A 106 20.26 -30.05 -1.84
CA GLY A 106 20.24 -31.36 -2.49
C GLY A 106 19.97 -32.54 -1.55
N ASN A 107 20.09 -32.36 -0.24
CA ASN A 107 19.77 -33.40 0.74
C ASN A 107 18.24 -33.50 0.90
N ALA A 108 17.65 -34.68 0.77
CA ALA A 108 16.20 -34.85 0.83
C ALA A 108 15.62 -34.80 2.26
N GLN A 109 16.43 -34.84 3.32
CA GLN A 109 15.94 -34.96 4.69
C GLN A 109 15.02 -33.81 5.14
N TRP A 110 15.37 -32.56 4.79
CA TRP A 110 14.59 -31.38 5.17
C TRP A 110 13.21 -31.33 4.50
N LEU A 111 12.99 -32.03 3.38
CA LEU A 111 11.70 -32.09 2.68
C LEU A 111 10.61 -32.73 3.55
N HIS A 112 10.98 -33.59 4.50
CA HIS A 112 10.05 -34.24 5.42
C HIS A 112 9.67 -33.38 6.62
N TYR A 113 10.31 -32.22 6.82
CA TYR A 113 9.95 -31.32 7.91
C TYR A 113 8.57 -30.71 7.64
N ALA A 114 7.75 -30.57 8.69
CA ALA A 114 6.41 -29.97 8.58
C ALA A 114 6.46 -28.57 7.96
N ALA A 115 7.48 -27.77 8.32
CA ALA A 115 7.71 -26.44 7.76
C ALA A 115 7.90 -26.46 6.23
N SER A 116 8.69 -27.40 5.73
CA SER A 116 8.94 -27.57 4.29
C SER A 116 7.66 -27.98 3.55
N ILE A 117 6.92 -28.95 4.09
CA ILE A 117 5.65 -29.41 3.52
C ILE A 117 4.65 -28.23 3.43
N VAL A 118 4.45 -27.50 4.52
CA VAL A 118 3.57 -26.32 4.55
C VAL A 118 4.04 -25.25 3.57
N THR A 119 5.35 -25.04 3.44
CA THR A 119 5.93 -24.09 2.48
C THR A 119 5.62 -24.49 1.04
N PHE A 120 5.84 -25.75 0.65
CA PHE A 120 5.50 -26.24 -0.70
C PHE A 120 4.01 -26.18 -0.99
N VAL A 121 3.16 -26.53 -0.03
CA VAL A 121 1.69 -26.40 -0.15
C VAL A 121 1.31 -24.93 -0.35
N SER A 122 1.90 -24.02 0.42
CA SER A 122 1.64 -22.58 0.32
C SER A 122 2.09 -22.01 -1.02
N LEU A 123 3.29 -22.35 -1.49
CA LEU A 123 3.80 -21.94 -2.80
C LEU A 123 2.92 -22.47 -3.94
N SER A 124 2.45 -23.71 -3.83
CA SER A 124 1.52 -24.32 -4.79
C SER A 124 0.17 -23.61 -4.80
N PHE A 125 -0.37 -23.28 -3.62
CA PHE A 125 -1.58 -22.49 -3.47
C PHE A 125 -1.42 -21.09 -4.08
N PHE A 126 -0.30 -20.41 -3.85
CA PHE A 126 0.00 -19.10 -4.45
C PHE A 126 0.10 -19.17 -5.97
N ALA A 127 0.74 -20.19 -6.52
CA ALA A 127 0.78 -20.42 -7.96
C ALA A 127 -0.64 -20.64 -8.52
N GLY A 128 -1.46 -21.44 -7.85
CA GLY A 128 -2.87 -21.65 -8.20
C GLY A 128 -3.69 -20.35 -8.17
N ALA A 129 -3.53 -19.54 -7.11
CA ALA A 129 -4.20 -18.25 -6.98
C ALA A 129 -3.79 -17.26 -8.08
N MET A 130 -2.50 -17.26 -8.46
CA MET A 130 -1.98 -16.46 -9.57
C MET A 130 -2.57 -16.90 -10.91
N ILE A 131 -2.61 -18.21 -11.20
CA ILE A 131 -3.23 -18.76 -12.42
C ILE A 131 -4.72 -18.40 -12.47
N TRP A 132 -5.43 -18.53 -11.35
CA TRP A 132 -6.83 -18.14 -11.25
C TRP A 132 -7.03 -16.64 -11.53
N ALA A 133 -6.19 -15.79 -10.96
CA ALA A 133 -6.25 -14.34 -11.17
C ALA A 133 -5.94 -13.96 -12.62
N MET A 134 -4.97 -14.61 -13.25
CA MET A 134 -4.66 -14.43 -14.68
C MET A 134 -5.83 -14.84 -15.57
N ARG A 135 -6.45 -16.01 -15.31
CA ARG A 135 -7.65 -16.45 -16.04
C ARG A 135 -8.80 -15.46 -15.89
N ARG A 136 -8.97 -14.88 -14.70
CA ARG A 136 -9.98 -13.86 -14.44
C ARG A 136 -9.69 -12.55 -15.18
N ASP A 137 -8.43 -12.13 -15.23
CA ASP A 137 -8.00 -10.97 -16.02
C ASP A 137 -8.19 -11.22 -17.53
N CYS A 138 -7.90 -12.42 -18.04
CA CYS A 138 -8.15 -12.79 -19.43
C CYS A 138 -9.64 -12.69 -19.79
N ARG A 139 -10.53 -13.27 -18.98
CA ARG A 139 -11.99 -13.15 -19.19
C ARG A 139 -12.45 -11.69 -19.13
N THR A 140 -11.90 -10.91 -18.21
CA THR A 140 -12.23 -9.48 -18.11
C THR A 140 -11.73 -8.71 -19.34
N ALA A 141 -10.61 -9.11 -19.93
CA ALA A 141 -10.08 -8.50 -21.15
C ALA A 141 -10.89 -8.85 -22.41
N GLU A 142 -11.60 -9.99 -22.42
CA GLU A 142 -12.58 -10.32 -23.46
C GLU A 142 -13.80 -9.40 -23.39
N ASP A 143 -14.31 -9.15 -22.17
CA ASP A 143 -15.46 -8.27 -21.94
C ASP A 143 -15.12 -6.77 -22.11
N LEU A 144 -13.92 -6.37 -21.69
CA LEU A 144 -13.44 -4.98 -21.66
C LEU A 144 -11.96 -4.95 -22.09
N PRO A 145 -11.68 -4.72 -23.38
CA PRO A 145 -10.32 -4.61 -23.89
C PRO A 145 -9.50 -3.58 -23.11
N PHE A 146 -8.24 -3.91 -22.84
CA PHE A 146 -7.36 -3.06 -22.05
C PHE A 146 -7.25 -1.65 -22.62
N GLU A 147 -7.17 -1.53 -23.95
CA GLU A 147 -7.08 -0.28 -24.67
C GLU A 147 -8.29 0.62 -24.42
N GLU A 148 -9.51 0.07 -24.41
CA GLU A 148 -10.74 0.84 -24.16
C GLU A 148 -10.80 1.38 -22.73
N VAL A 149 -10.49 0.53 -21.75
CA VAL A 149 -10.42 0.94 -20.34
C VAL A 149 -9.34 2.00 -20.13
N ALA A 150 -8.18 1.80 -20.75
CA ALA A 150 -7.06 2.72 -20.65
C ALA A 150 -7.38 4.08 -21.30
N GLU A 151 -8.07 4.10 -22.43
CA GLU A 151 -8.53 5.33 -23.08
C GLU A 151 -9.62 6.05 -22.28
N ALA A 152 -10.54 5.31 -21.64
CA ALA A 152 -11.55 5.88 -20.77
C ALA A 152 -10.97 6.60 -19.53
N LEU A 153 -9.75 6.25 -19.11
CA LEU A 153 -9.03 6.97 -18.05
C LEU A 153 -8.36 8.28 -18.53
N LEU A 154 -8.33 8.54 -19.83
CA LEU A 154 -7.77 9.75 -20.45
C LEU A 154 -8.90 10.71 -20.83
N VAL A 155 -9.45 11.40 -19.83
CA VAL A 155 -10.60 12.30 -19.99
C VAL A 155 -10.15 13.65 -20.55
N SER A 156 -10.89 14.18 -21.54
CA SER A 156 -10.64 15.51 -22.10
C SER A 156 -11.43 16.57 -21.31
N ARG A 157 -10.78 17.66 -20.85
CA ARG A 157 -11.49 18.74 -20.13
C ARG A 157 -12.56 19.39 -21.00
N ARG A 158 -12.33 19.57 -22.30
CA ARG A 158 -13.35 20.10 -23.20
C ARG A 158 -14.58 19.21 -23.31
N GLU A 159 -14.43 17.90 -23.17
CA GLU A 159 -15.58 16.98 -23.13
C GLU A 159 -16.39 17.19 -21.84
N VAL A 160 -15.71 17.50 -20.73
CA VAL A 160 -16.33 17.88 -19.45
C VAL A 160 -16.99 19.27 -19.52
N GLU A 161 -16.34 20.27 -20.10
CA GLU A 161 -16.92 21.62 -20.23
C GLU A 161 -18.08 21.64 -21.24
N SER A 162 -17.95 20.96 -22.38
CA SER A 162 -19.00 20.89 -23.42
C SER A 162 -20.19 20.02 -23.04
N SER A 163 -20.05 19.13 -22.05
CA SER A 163 -21.21 18.47 -21.45
C SER A 163 -22.04 19.42 -20.59
N GLY A 164 -21.63 20.69 -20.46
CA GLY A 164 -22.28 21.67 -19.58
C GLY A 164 -21.95 21.41 -18.12
N LEU A 165 -20.91 20.61 -17.86
CA LEU A 165 -20.42 20.33 -16.53
C LEU A 165 -19.47 21.47 -16.14
N GLU A 166 -19.89 22.31 -15.20
CA GLU A 166 -18.89 22.99 -14.39
C GLU A 166 -18.11 21.89 -13.67
N PRO A 167 -16.80 21.75 -13.90
CA PRO A 167 -16.03 20.78 -13.14
C PRO A 167 -16.14 21.22 -11.69
N HIS A 168 -16.73 20.37 -10.85
CA HIS A 168 -16.66 20.47 -9.39
C HIS A 168 -15.21 20.19 -8.95
N VAL A 169 -14.26 20.97 -9.46
CA VAL A 169 -13.13 21.39 -8.67
C VAL A 169 -13.82 22.25 -7.61
N GLU A 170 -13.81 21.79 -6.36
CA GLU A 170 -14.07 22.70 -5.24
C GLU A 170 -13.07 23.85 -5.36
N GLU A 171 -13.41 24.90 -6.11
CA GLU A 171 -12.95 26.24 -5.76
C GLU A 171 -13.48 26.43 -4.35
N VAL A 172 -12.54 26.51 -3.42
CA VAL A 172 -12.81 26.77 -2.01
C VAL A 172 -13.33 28.21 -1.93
N GLU A 173 -14.58 28.41 -2.33
CA GLU A 173 -15.34 29.63 -2.11
C GLU A 173 -15.75 29.64 -0.64
N GLY A 174 -15.13 30.52 0.15
CA GLY A 174 -15.59 30.79 1.51
C GLY A 174 -14.52 30.94 2.59
N LEU A 175 -13.23 31.09 2.26
CA LEU A 175 -12.30 31.71 3.21
C LEU A 175 -12.15 33.20 2.87
N GLU A 176 -12.47 34.06 3.82
CA GLU A 176 -12.25 35.51 3.72
C GLU A 176 -10.84 35.81 3.18
N PRO A 177 -10.72 36.64 2.13
CA PRO A 177 -9.44 36.93 1.48
C PRO A 177 -8.39 37.48 2.46
N ASP A 178 -8.82 38.09 3.56
CA ASP A 178 -7.94 38.72 4.55
C ASP A 178 -7.28 37.72 5.51
N ALA A 179 -7.98 36.64 5.89
CA ALA A 179 -7.39 35.55 6.67
C ALA A 179 -6.39 34.73 5.83
N GLN A 180 -6.67 34.59 4.53
CA GLN A 180 -5.81 33.87 3.60
C GLN A 180 -4.57 34.67 3.18
N ALA A 181 -4.65 36.00 3.14
CA ALA A 181 -3.52 36.90 2.92
C ALA A 181 -2.52 36.93 4.08
N ALA A 182 -2.98 36.77 5.33
CA ALA A 182 -2.11 36.68 6.51
C ALA A 182 -1.37 35.33 6.61
N ALA A 183 -2.03 34.23 6.24
CA ALA A 183 -1.42 32.90 6.17
C ALA A 183 -0.47 32.72 4.97
N ASN A 184 -0.62 33.49 3.89
CA ASN A 184 0.17 33.35 2.65
C ASN A 184 1.58 33.95 2.68
N ARG A 185 1.98 34.69 3.72
CA ARG A 185 3.24 35.45 3.69
C ARG A 185 4.51 34.69 4.09
N ARG A 186 4.43 33.42 4.54
CA ARG A 186 5.62 32.70 5.07
C ARG A 186 6.10 31.50 4.28
N CYS A 187 5.45 31.12 3.16
CA CYS A 187 5.94 29.98 2.37
C CYS A 187 5.72 30.18 0.86
N CYS A 188 6.78 29.98 0.07
CA CYS A 188 6.69 30.02 -1.40
C CYS A 188 5.62 29.03 -1.91
N PRO A 189 4.81 29.38 -2.93
CA PRO A 189 3.79 28.50 -3.51
C PRO A 189 4.32 27.11 -3.90
N ARG A 190 5.59 27.01 -4.32
CA ARG A 190 6.27 25.74 -4.60
C ARG A 190 6.49 24.89 -3.35
N CYS A 191 6.89 25.49 -2.24
CA CYS A 191 7.10 24.78 -0.97
C CYS A 191 5.77 24.27 -0.41
N ARG A 192 4.69 25.06 -0.50
CA ARG A 192 3.33 24.62 -0.11
C ARG A 192 2.84 23.48 -0.98
N ALA A 193 2.99 23.56 -2.31
CA ALA A 193 2.63 22.47 -3.21
C ALA A 193 3.45 21.20 -2.96
N CYS A 194 4.74 21.33 -2.61
CA CYS A 194 5.59 20.20 -2.27
C CYS A 194 5.21 19.60 -0.90
N ALA A 195 4.93 20.43 0.10
CA ALA A 195 4.49 20.00 1.43
C ALA A 195 3.11 19.33 1.39
N MET A 196 2.16 19.87 0.64
CA MET A 196 0.84 19.24 0.44
C MET A 196 0.97 17.92 -0.31
N LYS A 197 1.79 17.84 -1.37
CA LYS A 197 2.08 16.56 -2.04
C LYS A 197 2.80 15.57 -1.13
N GLY A 198 3.69 16.05 -0.26
CA GLY A 198 4.37 15.24 0.75
C GLY A 198 3.42 14.72 1.82
N LEU A 199 2.51 15.55 2.29
CA LEU A 199 1.47 15.20 3.26
C LEU A 199 0.45 14.24 2.65
N ASP A 200 -0.06 14.51 1.45
CA ASP A 200 -0.92 13.59 0.70
C ASP A 200 -0.20 12.26 0.46
N GLY A 201 1.09 12.31 0.13
CA GLY A 201 1.95 11.13 -0.02
C GLY A 201 2.11 10.34 1.29
N ALA A 202 2.29 11.02 2.42
CA ALA A 202 2.44 10.42 3.74
C ALA A 202 1.12 9.87 4.28
N VAL A 203 0.02 10.61 4.14
CA VAL A 203 -1.34 10.14 4.46
C VAL A 203 -1.69 8.95 3.56
N TRP A 204 -1.31 8.98 2.29
CA TRP A 204 -1.47 7.84 1.38
C TRP A 204 -0.58 6.65 1.76
N LEU A 205 0.64 6.88 2.22
CA LEU A 205 1.56 5.86 2.71
C LEU A 205 0.99 5.19 3.97
N LEU A 206 0.61 5.98 4.98
CA LEU A 206 -0.04 5.51 6.21
C LEU A 206 -1.35 4.79 5.86
N SER A 207 -2.13 5.33 4.94
CA SER A 207 -3.31 4.68 4.40
C SER A 207 -3.04 3.33 3.75
N THR A 208 -1.91 3.18 3.09
CA THR A 208 -1.60 1.94 2.39
C THR A 208 -1.01 0.92 3.37
N MET A 209 -0.19 1.37 4.33
CA MET A 209 0.38 0.52 5.38
C MET A 209 -0.67 0.01 6.38
N PHE A 210 -1.62 0.87 6.78
CA PHE A 210 -2.72 0.48 7.65
C PHE A 210 -3.96 -0.02 6.89
N GLU A 211 -3.86 -0.20 5.57
CA GLU A 211 -5.00 -0.42 4.65
C GLU A 211 -6.12 0.64 4.77
N VAL A 212 -5.87 1.74 5.47
CA VAL A 212 -6.70 2.94 5.52
C VAL A 212 -6.60 3.73 4.21
N GLN A 213 -6.80 3.15 3.00
CA GLN A 213 -6.88 3.85 1.67
C GLN A 213 -6.98 5.39 1.69
N ALA A 214 -6.03 6.06 1.06
CA ALA A 214 -5.91 7.50 1.06
C ALA A 214 -7.17 8.17 0.54
N THR A 215 -7.69 9.10 1.31
CA THR A 215 -8.62 10.10 0.84
C THR A 215 -7.82 11.05 -0.06
N ASP A 216 -8.28 11.28 -1.29
CA ASP A 216 -7.59 12.13 -2.25
C ASP A 216 -7.78 13.64 -1.93
N SER A 217 -8.29 14.01 -0.75
CA SER A 217 -8.47 15.42 -0.38
C SER A 217 -8.41 15.67 1.12
N VAL A 218 -7.65 16.71 1.49
CA VAL A 218 -7.67 17.35 2.81
C VAL A 218 -9.07 17.90 3.15
N SER A 219 -9.92 18.16 2.13
CA SER A 219 -11.33 18.54 2.33
C SER A 219 -12.18 17.39 2.90
N GLU A 220 -11.95 16.12 2.54
CA GLU A 220 -12.59 14.97 3.20
C GLU A 220 -12.17 14.85 4.68
N LEU A 221 -11.01 15.42 5.05
CA LEU A 221 -10.50 15.47 6.42
C LEU A 221 -11.14 16.60 7.26
N LEU A 222 -11.78 17.58 6.63
CA LEU A 222 -12.57 18.60 7.32
C LEU A 222 -13.98 18.07 7.69
N ASP A 223 -14.53 17.13 6.91
CA ASP A 223 -15.73 16.36 7.28
C ASP A 223 -15.40 14.88 7.52
N VAL A 224 -14.53 14.64 8.51
CA VAL A 224 -14.13 13.28 8.94
C VAL A 224 -15.35 12.40 9.23
N LYS A 225 -16.43 13.00 9.73
CA LYS A 225 -17.65 12.30 10.12
C LYS A 225 -18.33 11.69 8.89
N MET A 226 -18.65 12.51 7.89
CA MET A 226 -19.33 12.02 6.69
C MET A 226 -18.41 11.14 5.84
N ALA A 227 -17.12 11.49 5.73
CA ALA A 227 -16.13 10.70 5.00
C ALA A 227 -16.03 9.27 5.54
N MET A 228 -16.08 9.09 6.87
CA MET A 228 -16.00 7.79 7.51
C MET A 228 -17.21 6.90 7.23
N VAL A 229 -18.43 7.44 7.33
CA VAL A 229 -19.66 6.70 7.02
C VAL A 229 -19.74 6.35 5.54
N ASN A 230 -19.47 7.32 4.66
CA ASN A 230 -19.41 7.10 3.21
C ASN A 230 -18.38 6.05 2.83
N ARG A 231 -17.26 6.00 3.54
CA ARG A 231 -16.23 4.97 3.34
C ARG A 231 -16.71 3.58 3.66
N CYS A 232 -17.37 3.38 4.80
CA CYS A 232 -17.97 2.10 5.15
C CYS A 232 -18.98 1.66 4.09
N ILE A 233 -19.88 2.57 3.71
CA ILE A 233 -20.90 2.32 2.68
C ILE A 233 -20.29 1.97 1.34
N THR A 234 -19.27 2.70 0.90
CA THR A 234 -18.63 2.44 -0.39
C THR A 234 -17.91 1.08 -0.37
N SER A 235 -17.29 0.68 0.74
CA SER A 235 -16.68 -0.64 0.88
C SER A 235 -17.73 -1.77 0.81
N ILE A 236 -18.87 -1.58 1.48
CA ILE A 236 -20.00 -2.52 1.43
C ILE A 236 -20.56 -2.64 0.02
N HIS A 237 -20.75 -1.50 -0.64
CA HIS A 237 -21.22 -1.44 -2.01
C HIS A 237 -20.21 -2.08 -2.97
N SER A 238 -18.91 -1.86 -2.74
CA SER A 238 -17.83 -2.47 -3.50
C SER A 238 -17.84 -4.00 -3.41
N TYR A 239 -17.98 -4.52 -2.19
CA TYR A 239 -18.07 -5.95 -1.96
C TYR A 239 -19.33 -6.55 -2.60
N ARG A 240 -20.50 -5.91 -2.44
CA ARG A 240 -21.79 -6.43 -2.92
C ARG A 240 -21.91 -6.42 -4.44
N THR A 241 -21.37 -5.41 -5.09
CA THR A 241 -21.43 -5.28 -6.56
C THR A 241 -20.30 -6.03 -7.25
N GLY A 242 -19.32 -6.53 -6.48
CA GLY A 242 -18.12 -7.15 -7.04
C GLY A 242 -17.24 -6.16 -7.80
N ALA A 243 -17.45 -4.85 -7.67
CA ALA A 243 -16.68 -3.80 -8.31
C ALA A 243 -15.86 -3.02 -7.28
N CYS A 244 -14.64 -2.65 -7.65
CA CYS A 244 -13.72 -1.85 -6.83
C CYS A 244 -14.31 -0.48 -6.51
N ARG A 245 -14.09 -0.02 -5.27
CA ARG A 245 -14.46 1.31 -4.78
C ARG A 245 -14.10 2.46 -5.73
N GLN A 246 -12.90 2.45 -6.30
CA GLN A 246 -12.48 3.50 -7.25
C GLN A 246 -13.32 3.44 -8.54
N SER A 247 -13.60 2.25 -9.05
CA SER A 247 -14.44 2.08 -10.24
C SER A 247 -15.88 2.54 -9.99
N ILE A 248 -16.43 2.25 -8.82
CA ILE A 248 -17.75 2.75 -8.40
C ILE A 248 -17.75 4.27 -8.33
N ARG A 249 -16.74 4.90 -7.72
CA ARG A 249 -16.62 6.36 -7.66
C ARG A 249 -16.58 7.00 -9.05
N THR A 250 -15.81 6.44 -9.98
CA THR A 250 -15.74 6.93 -11.36
C THR A 250 -17.09 6.83 -12.07
N VAL A 251 -17.86 5.77 -11.84
CA VAL A 251 -19.21 5.62 -12.42
C VAL A 251 -20.23 6.51 -11.75
N MET A 252 -20.17 6.67 -10.42
CA MET A 252 -21.10 7.57 -9.72
C MET A 252 -20.87 9.02 -10.11
N ALA A 253 -19.60 9.41 -10.29
CA ALA A 253 -19.24 10.72 -10.81
C ALA A 253 -19.85 10.95 -12.19
N SER A 254 -19.80 9.97 -13.11
CA SER A 254 -20.38 10.11 -14.45
C SER A 254 -21.90 9.94 -14.53
N SER A 255 -22.51 9.18 -13.61
CA SER A 255 -23.96 8.93 -13.62
C SER A 255 -24.77 10.09 -13.04
N GLY A 256 -24.24 10.82 -12.05
CA GLY A 256 -24.88 12.02 -11.53
C GLY A 256 -25.09 13.08 -12.62
N GLU A 257 -24.23 13.09 -13.64
CA GLU A 257 -24.26 14.03 -14.77
C GLU A 257 -25.43 13.79 -15.72
N LYS A 258 -25.87 12.54 -15.91
CA LYS A 258 -26.96 12.23 -16.86
C LYS A 258 -28.33 12.69 -16.38
N LYS A 259 -28.57 12.77 -15.06
CA LYS A 259 -29.90 13.12 -14.50
C LYS A 259 -30.26 14.60 -14.64
N LEU A 260 -29.28 15.50 -14.77
CA LEU A 260 -29.54 16.93 -15.00
C LEU A 260 -29.90 17.27 -16.45
N ARG A 261 -29.76 16.33 -17.39
CA ARG A 261 -30.04 16.57 -18.81
C ARG A 261 -31.41 16.02 -19.19
N ARG A 262 -32.47 16.82 -19.03
CA ARG A 262 -33.74 16.54 -19.72
C ARG A 262 -33.45 16.42 -21.22
N PRO A 263 -33.97 15.40 -21.92
CA PRO A 263 -33.76 15.23 -23.35
C PRO A 263 -34.38 16.42 -24.08
N SER A 264 -33.53 17.37 -24.48
CA SER A 264 -33.89 18.41 -25.44
C SER A 264 -34.05 17.72 -26.79
N THR A 265 -35.30 17.46 -27.18
CA THR A 265 -35.69 16.97 -28.49
C THR A 265 -35.38 18.02 -29.56
N ARG A 266 -34.13 18.07 -30.04
CA ARG A 266 -33.84 18.67 -31.36
C ARG A 266 -32.59 18.04 -31.97
N GLY A 267 -32.81 17.41 -33.13
CA GLY A 267 -31.89 16.50 -33.79
C GLY A 267 -30.55 17.12 -34.21
N GLY A 268 -29.50 16.36 -33.97
CA GLY A 268 -28.16 16.56 -34.50
C GLY A 268 -27.36 15.28 -34.29
N ASP A 269 -27.06 14.58 -35.37
CA ASP A 269 -26.22 13.38 -35.38
C ASP A 269 -24.79 13.75 -34.93
N VAL A 270 -24.39 13.32 -33.73
CA VAL A 270 -23.02 13.47 -33.22
C VAL A 270 -22.46 12.09 -32.93
N THR A 271 -21.57 11.63 -33.82
CA THR A 271 -20.98 10.28 -33.84
C THR A 271 -19.85 10.05 -32.83
N HIS A 272 -19.62 10.95 -31.86
CA HIS A 272 -18.39 10.98 -31.05
C HIS A 272 -18.50 10.49 -29.58
N THR A 273 -19.65 10.01 -29.11
CA THR A 273 -19.86 9.59 -27.69
C THR A 273 -19.77 8.09 -27.42
N ARG A 274 -19.31 7.27 -28.39
CA ARG A 274 -19.45 5.81 -28.31
C ARG A 274 -18.60 5.15 -27.21
N THR A 275 -17.42 5.66 -26.89
CA THR A 275 -16.46 4.99 -25.99
C THR A 275 -16.74 5.16 -24.50
N THR A 276 -17.22 6.31 -24.03
CA THR A 276 -17.62 6.44 -22.60
C THR A 276 -18.92 5.67 -22.32
N SER A 277 -19.78 5.54 -23.34
CA SER A 277 -21.01 4.76 -23.23
C SER A 277 -20.75 3.26 -23.04
N SER A 278 -19.66 2.69 -23.58
CA SER A 278 -19.38 1.25 -23.44
C SER A 278 -18.97 0.87 -22.02
N VAL A 279 -18.09 1.66 -21.38
CA VAL A 279 -17.68 1.42 -19.99
C VAL A 279 -18.85 1.64 -19.04
N VAL A 280 -19.63 2.70 -19.24
CA VAL A 280 -20.81 2.97 -18.43
C VAL A 280 -21.87 1.87 -18.64
N SER A 281 -22.13 1.45 -19.88
CA SER A 281 -23.06 0.35 -20.19
C SER A 281 -22.60 -1.00 -19.60
N ALA A 282 -21.31 -1.31 -19.71
CA ALA A 282 -20.73 -2.50 -19.09
C ALA A 282 -20.87 -2.48 -17.56
N MET A 283 -20.90 -1.31 -16.93
CA MET A 283 -21.14 -1.19 -15.49
C MET A 283 -22.63 -1.06 -15.14
N GLU A 284 -23.47 -0.53 -16.00
CA GLU A 284 -24.94 -0.51 -15.86
C GLU A 284 -25.50 -1.95 -15.88
N THR A 285 -24.93 -2.84 -16.72
CA THR A 285 -25.29 -4.27 -16.70
C THR A 285 -24.99 -4.96 -15.37
N TRP A 286 -24.11 -4.40 -14.53
CA TRP A 286 -23.73 -5.02 -13.26
C TRP A 286 -24.77 -4.85 -12.15
N LYS A 287 -25.98 -4.35 -12.44
CA LYS A 287 -27.06 -4.11 -11.44
C LYS A 287 -26.53 -3.47 -10.14
N VAL A 288 -25.55 -2.60 -10.32
CA VAL A 288 -24.68 -2.04 -9.27
C VAL A 288 -25.53 -1.36 -8.20
N HIS A 289 -26.62 -0.73 -8.62
CA HIS A 289 -27.44 0.08 -7.73
C HIS A 289 -28.29 -0.78 -6.77
N TYR A 290 -28.99 -1.80 -7.28
CA TYR A 290 -30.00 -2.52 -6.48
C TYR A 290 -29.39 -3.32 -5.32
N HIS A 291 -28.31 -4.06 -5.56
CA HIS A 291 -27.68 -4.88 -4.52
C HIS A 291 -26.90 -4.07 -3.47
N GLY A 292 -26.49 -2.86 -3.82
CA GLY A 292 -25.83 -1.93 -2.93
C GLY A 292 -26.79 -1.34 -1.89
N VAL A 293 -27.95 -0.84 -2.35
CA VAL A 293 -28.91 -0.07 -1.53
C VAL A 293 -29.37 -0.85 -0.30
N THR A 294 -29.83 -2.10 -0.45
CA THR A 294 -30.28 -2.91 0.70
C THR A 294 -29.16 -3.16 1.72
N ALA A 295 -27.91 -3.29 1.28
CA ALA A 295 -26.79 -3.49 2.19
C ALA A 295 -26.44 -2.19 2.95
N VAL A 296 -26.56 -1.04 2.29
CA VAL A 296 -26.42 0.30 2.89
C VAL A 296 -27.52 0.54 3.93
N GLU A 297 -28.76 0.24 3.59
CA GLU A 297 -29.89 0.37 4.51
C GLU A 297 -29.69 -0.47 5.77
N ARG A 298 -29.29 -1.74 5.60
CA ARG A 298 -28.97 -2.66 6.72
C ARG A 298 -27.78 -2.19 7.55
N PHE A 299 -26.82 -1.48 6.95
CA PHE A 299 -25.68 -0.91 7.66
C PHE A 299 -26.09 0.33 8.48
N LEU A 300 -26.85 1.25 7.88
CA LEU A 300 -27.32 2.47 8.52
C LEU A 300 -28.27 2.17 9.70
N HIS A 301 -29.19 1.22 9.52
CA HIS A 301 -30.18 0.82 10.52
C HIS A 301 -29.74 -0.36 11.41
N GLY A 302 -28.57 -0.93 11.14
CA GLY A 302 -28.06 -2.10 11.89
C GLY A 302 -27.50 -1.73 13.26
N SER A 303 -27.52 -2.71 14.18
CA SER A 303 -26.74 -2.65 15.41
C SER A 303 -25.24 -2.66 15.11
N TRP A 304 -24.42 -2.27 16.09
CA TRP A 304 -22.95 -2.29 15.98
C TRP A 304 -22.41 -3.65 15.49
N LEU A 305 -22.88 -4.75 16.09
CA LEU A 305 -22.46 -6.11 15.70
C LEU A 305 -22.82 -6.43 14.24
N ARG A 306 -24.00 -6.00 13.78
CA ARG A 306 -24.42 -6.17 12.38
C ARG A 306 -23.50 -5.40 11.43
N ARG A 307 -23.05 -4.21 11.81
CA ARG A 307 -22.08 -3.41 11.04
C ARG A 307 -20.72 -4.10 10.95
N VAL A 308 -20.23 -4.68 12.05
CA VAL A 308 -18.99 -5.48 12.05
C VAL A 308 -19.09 -6.66 11.09
N ILE A 309 -20.16 -7.46 11.18
CA ILE A 309 -20.37 -8.63 10.31
C ILE A 309 -20.44 -8.24 8.83
N ILE A 310 -21.10 -7.13 8.51
CA ILE A 310 -21.20 -6.64 7.13
C ILE A 310 -19.84 -6.11 6.62
N LEU A 311 -19.05 -5.46 7.47
CA LEU A 311 -17.75 -4.89 7.10
C LEU A 311 -16.62 -5.93 7.04
N LEU A 312 -16.68 -6.99 7.82
CA LEU A 312 -15.63 -8.03 7.86
C LEU A 312 -15.22 -8.56 6.48
N PRO A 313 -16.14 -9.03 5.61
CA PRO A 313 -15.75 -9.49 4.28
C PRO A 313 -15.26 -8.36 3.36
N CYS A 314 -15.65 -7.11 3.64
CA CYS A 314 -15.20 -5.94 2.88
C CYS A 314 -13.74 -5.55 3.19
N MET A 315 -13.24 -5.94 4.37
CA MET A 315 -11.86 -5.67 4.82
C MET A 315 -10.92 -6.85 4.58
N HIS A 316 -11.42 -8.01 4.15
CA HIS A 316 -10.59 -9.19 3.94
C HIS A 316 -9.79 -9.07 2.62
N PRO A 317 -8.44 -9.14 2.65
CA PRO A 317 -7.60 -8.81 1.50
C PRO A 317 -7.86 -9.71 0.28
N TRP A 318 -8.07 -11.02 0.50
CA TRP A 318 -8.38 -11.95 -0.60
C TRP A 318 -9.74 -11.71 -1.25
N LEU A 319 -10.75 -11.31 -0.46
CA LEU A 319 -12.07 -10.99 -1.00
C LEU A 319 -11.98 -9.69 -1.81
N THR A 320 -11.26 -8.70 -1.31
CA THR A 320 -11.00 -7.43 -2.02
C THR A 320 -10.16 -7.62 -3.28
N ALA A 321 -9.20 -8.54 -3.30
CA ALA A 321 -8.45 -8.91 -4.50
C ALA A 321 -9.33 -9.53 -5.59
N SER A 322 -10.44 -10.17 -5.20
CA SER A 322 -11.41 -10.76 -6.12
C SER A 322 -12.39 -9.75 -6.74
N LEU A 323 -12.46 -8.49 -6.29
CA LEU A 323 -13.37 -7.48 -6.85
C LEU A 323 -12.87 -6.98 -8.21
N ARG A 324 -13.71 -6.71 -9.20
CA ARG A 324 -13.29 -6.17 -10.52
C ARG A 324 -12.81 -4.73 -10.36
N SER A 325 -11.67 -4.36 -10.95
CA SER A 325 -11.13 -3.00 -10.85
C SER A 325 -10.65 -2.51 -12.20
N LEU A 326 -11.06 -1.31 -12.60
CA LEU A 326 -10.58 -0.63 -13.80
C LEU A 326 -9.12 -0.16 -13.67
N PHE A 327 -8.66 0.07 -12.44
CA PHE A 327 -7.37 0.70 -12.17
C PHE A 327 -6.24 -0.32 -11.99
N ARG A 328 -6.56 -1.53 -11.52
CA ARG A 328 -5.57 -2.56 -11.18
C ARG A 328 -6.13 -3.94 -11.51
N SER A 329 -5.36 -4.73 -12.24
CA SER A 329 -5.75 -6.10 -12.58
C SER A 329 -5.89 -6.99 -11.33
N HIS A 330 -6.65 -8.09 -11.42
CA HIS A 330 -6.73 -9.09 -10.36
C HIS A 330 -5.37 -9.70 -10.08
N THR A 331 -4.62 -10.04 -11.14
CA THR A 331 -3.30 -10.66 -11.02
C THR A 331 -2.34 -9.78 -10.23
N VAL A 332 -2.32 -8.46 -10.47
CA VAL A 332 -1.47 -7.52 -9.71
C VAL A 332 -1.84 -7.51 -8.22
N ARG A 333 -3.13 -7.59 -7.87
CA ARG A 333 -3.56 -7.59 -6.46
C ARG A 333 -3.19 -8.89 -5.75
N VAL A 334 -3.43 -10.03 -6.39
CA VAL A 334 -3.03 -11.34 -5.86
C VAL A 334 -1.52 -11.42 -5.73
N ALA A 335 -0.77 -10.91 -6.72
CA ALA A 335 0.69 -10.83 -6.67
C ALA A 335 1.20 -10.04 -5.45
N LEU A 336 0.58 -8.89 -5.13
CA LEU A 336 0.95 -8.12 -3.94
C LEU A 336 0.66 -8.86 -2.63
N ILE A 337 -0.44 -9.62 -2.54
CA ILE A 337 -0.75 -10.45 -1.36
C ILE A 337 0.25 -11.61 -1.23
N VAL A 338 0.55 -12.30 -2.34
CA VAL A 338 1.56 -13.37 -2.36
C VAL A 338 2.92 -12.84 -1.96
N LEU A 339 3.30 -11.67 -2.48
CA LEU A 339 4.56 -11.04 -2.10
C LEU A 339 4.61 -10.74 -0.61
N LYS A 340 3.51 -10.23 -0.01
CA LYS A 340 3.43 -9.99 1.44
C LYS A 340 3.74 -11.25 2.24
N LEU A 341 3.08 -12.35 1.91
CA LEU A 341 3.22 -13.61 2.63
C LEU A 341 4.60 -14.24 2.44
N VAL A 342 5.12 -14.25 1.20
CA VAL A 342 6.45 -14.80 0.90
C VAL A 342 7.57 -13.93 1.47
N SER A 343 7.42 -12.60 1.47
CA SER A 343 8.37 -11.70 2.11
C SER A 343 8.34 -11.82 3.64
N ALA A 344 7.16 -12.02 4.26
CA ALA A 344 7.06 -12.28 5.70
C ALA A 344 7.75 -13.60 6.11
N ALA A 345 7.55 -14.66 5.32
CA ALA A 345 8.25 -15.94 5.50
C ALA A 345 9.77 -15.77 5.41
N PHE A 346 10.24 -15.01 4.40
CA PHE A 346 11.64 -14.66 4.21
C PHE A 346 12.21 -13.84 5.36
N THR A 347 11.53 -12.79 5.83
CA THR A 347 12.01 -11.98 6.95
C THR A 347 12.11 -12.83 8.21
N ASN A 348 11.10 -13.65 8.50
CA ASN A 348 11.16 -14.56 9.64
C ASN A 348 12.36 -15.51 9.53
N ALA A 349 12.62 -16.09 8.35
CA ALA A 349 13.80 -16.94 8.14
C ALA A 349 15.11 -16.19 8.40
N LEU A 350 15.22 -14.94 7.93
CA LEU A 350 16.39 -14.10 8.14
C LEU A 350 16.67 -13.84 9.63
N PHE A 351 15.62 -13.63 10.43
CA PHE A 351 15.75 -13.42 11.86
C PHE A 351 16.05 -14.71 12.63
N PHE A 352 15.41 -15.82 12.28
CA PHE A 352 15.77 -17.11 12.90
C PHE A 352 17.21 -17.51 12.58
N ALA A 353 17.71 -17.17 11.37
CA ALA A 353 19.11 -17.35 11.02
C ALA A 353 20.06 -16.50 11.89
N SER A 354 19.62 -15.35 12.42
CA SER A 354 20.43 -14.55 13.36
C SER A 354 20.41 -15.09 14.80
N THR A 355 19.38 -15.84 15.18
CA THR A 355 19.28 -16.42 16.54
C THR A 355 19.93 -17.79 16.67
N ALA A 356 20.14 -18.49 15.54
CA ALA A 356 20.84 -19.77 15.51
C ALA A 356 22.35 -19.52 15.55
N GLN A 357 22.93 -19.48 16.75
CA GLN A 357 24.37 -19.33 16.91
C GLN A 357 25.10 -20.61 16.51
N SER A 358 26.12 -20.45 15.66
CA SER A 358 27.15 -21.45 15.52
C SER A 358 28.03 -21.43 16.78
N PRO A 359 28.63 -22.56 17.19
CA PRO A 359 29.53 -22.60 18.36
C PRO A 359 30.70 -21.61 18.30
N ASP A 360 31.04 -21.13 17.10
CA ASP A 360 32.16 -20.23 16.82
C ASP A 360 31.70 -18.76 16.59
N SER A 361 30.45 -18.41 16.87
CA SER A 361 29.96 -17.04 16.67
C SER A 361 30.61 -16.06 17.65
N ASP A 362 30.93 -14.85 17.16
CA ASP A 362 31.48 -13.76 17.98
C ASP A 362 30.61 -13.49 19.23
N GLU A 363 31.26 -13.20 20.35
CA GLU A 363 30.61 -12.95 21.65
C GLU A 363 29.61 -11.77 21.59
N GLU A 364 29.81 -10.83 20.65
CA GLU A 364 28.88 -9.71 20.39
C GLU A 364 27.51 -10.16 19.84
N CYS A 365 27.45 -11.34 19.22
CA CYS A 365 26.21 -11.93 18.72
C CYS A 365 25.60 -12.93 19.71
N ALA A 366 26.09 -12.99 20.96
CA ALA A 366 25.53 -13.82 22.03
C ALA A 366 24.04 -13.50 22.26
N ALA A 367 23.30 -14.52 22.67
CA ALA A 367 21.85 -14.39 22.80
C ALA A 367 21.59 -13.51 24.03
N ALA A 368 20.64 -12.59 23.92
CA ALA A 368 20.21 -11.79 25.05
C ALA A 368 19.97 -12.67 26.28
N GLU A 369 20.70 -12.41 27.37
CA GLU A 369 20.63 -13.22 28.59
C GLU A 369 19.30 -13.02 29.32
N THR A 370 18.69 -11.85 29.16
CA THR A 370 17.44 -11.49 29.83
C THR A 370 16.22 -11.67 28.92
N LEU A 371 15.12 -12.13 29.53
CA LEU A 371 13.84 -12.31 28.83
C LEU A 371 13.30 -10.97 28.28
N GLU A 372 13.57 -9.86 28.97
CA GLU A 372 13.15 -8.52 28.55
C GLU A 372 13.85 -8.08 27.26
N GLU A 373 15.17 -8.25 27.18
CA GLU A 373 15.95 -7.98 25.96
C GLU A 373 15.52 -8.89 24.82
N HIS A 374 15.23 -10.16 25.09
CA HIS A 374 14.73 -11.09 24.09
C HIS A 374 13.37 -10.64 23.54
N LEU A 375 12.44 -10.25 24.42
CA LEU A 375 11.11 -9.78 24.03
C LEU A 375 11.18 -8.46 23.27
N LEU A 376 12.01 -7.51 23.72
CA LEU A 376 12.21 -6.23 23.06
C LEU A 376 12.81 -6.44 21.66
N THR A 377 13.86 -7.25 21.55
CA THR A 377 14.51 -7.57 20.27
C THR A 377 13.52 -8.24 19.34
N ALA A 378 12.81 -9.28 19.79
CA ALA A 378 11.80 -9.96 18.98
C ALA A 378 10.67 -9.00 18.52
N THR A 379 10.26 -8.07 19.38
CA THR A 379 9.22 -7.08 19.06
C THR A 379 9.71 -6.09 18.02
N ILE A 380 10.91 -5.53 18.18
CA ILE A 380 11.52 -4.58 17.23
C ILE A 380 11.71 -5.28 15.88
N VAL A 381 12.30 -6.47 15.88
CA VAL A 381 12.50 -7.33 14.73
C VAL A 381 11.19 -7.61 13.99
N GLY A 382 10.15 -8.03 14.72
CA GLY A 382 8.84 -8.32 14.16
C GLY A 382 8.19 -7.08 13.53
N PHE A 383 8.28 -5.94 14.22
CA PHE A 383 7.76 -4.67 13.71
C PHE A 383 8.49 -4.23 12.44
N LEU A 384 9.83 -4.29 12.42
CA LEU A 384 10.64 -3.91 11.27
C LEU A 384 10.41 -4.82 10.08
N SER A 385 10.25 -6.12 10.31
CA SER A 385 9.85 -7.10 9.29
C SER A 385 8.52 -6.72 8.64
N ALA A 386 7.50 -6.44 9.46
CA ALA A 386 6.19 -6.05 9.00
C ALA A 386 6.24 -4.75 8.18
N CYS A 387 6.94 -3.73 8.70
CA CYS A 387 7.11 -2.46 8.01
C CYS A 387 7.88 -2.60 6.69
N ALA A 388 8.94 -3.40 6.64
CA ALA A 388 9.73 -3.59 5.42
C ALA A 388 8.90 -4.24 4.30
N GLY A 389 8.12 -5.28 4.64
CA GLY A 389 7.18 -5.92 3.72
C GLY A 389 6.11 -4.95 3.22
N ASP A 390 5.50 -4.19 4.13
CA ASP A 390 4.46 -3.22 3.78
C ASP A 390 5.00 -2.07 2.92
N VAL A 391 6.18 -1.51 3.25
CA VAL A 391 6.85 -0.49 2.42
C VAL A 391 7.09 -1.03 1.01
N LEU A 392 7.60 -2.25 0.86
CA LEU A 392 7.83 -2.83 -0.45
C LEU A 392 6.54 -2.96 -1.26
N ILE A 393 5.47 -3.46 -0.64
CA ILE A 393 4.15 -3.58 -1.27
C ILE A 393 3.64 -2.21 -1.71
N VAL A 394 3.80 -1.20 -0.85
CA VAL A 394 3.40 0.17 -1.14
C VAL A 394 4.15 0.71 -2.36
N LEU A 395 5.47 0.52 -2.43
CA LEU A 395 6.29 0.96 -3.55
C LEU A 395 5.87 0.30 -4.86
N LEU A 396 5.63 -1.01 -4.85
CA LEU A 396 5.13 -1.73 -6.00
C LEU A 396 3.70 -1.30 -6.38
N ALA A 397 2.85 -1.02 -5.40
CA ALA A 397 1.52 -0.48 -5.60
C ALA A 397 1.55 0.92 -6.23
N LEU A 398 2.53 1.77 -5.88
CA LEU A 398 2.77 3.07 -6.50
C LEU A 398 3.19 2.95 -7.96
N ILE A 399 4.08 2.01 -8.29
CA ILE A 399 4.49 1.75 -9.68
C ILE A 399 3.26 1.41 -10.55
N GLN A 400 2.31 0.68 -9.96
CA GLN A 400 1.05 0.29 -10.62
C GLN A 400 -0.08 1.32 -10.50
N ARG A 401 0.11 2.45 -9.81
CA ARG A 401 -0.94 3.47 -9.67
C ARG A 401 -1.27 4.06 -11.04
N ARG A 402 -2.52 3.89 -11.46
CA ARG A 402 -3.14 4.58 -12.59
C ARG A 402 -4.09 5.62 -12.02
N SER A 403 -3.90 6.87 -12.41
CA SER A 403 -4.82 7.96 -12.10
C SER A 403 -5.60 8.33 -13.36
N VAL A 404 -6.83 8.80 -13.19
CA VAL A 404 -7.54 9.49 -14.27
C VAL A 404 -6.73 10.74 -14.63
N LEU A 405 -6.39 10.90 -15.91
CA LEU A 405 -5.64 12.07 -16.38
C LEU A 405 -6.58 12.96 -17.17
N VAL A 406 -6.97 14.08 -16.56
CA VAL A 406 -7.75 15.12 -17.23
C VAL A 406 -6.80 16.10 -17.94
N ARG A 407 -7.02 16.33 -19.25
CA ARG A 407 -6.27 17.31 -20.05
C ARG A 407 -7.19 18.00 -21.04
N ASP A 408 -6.89 19.23 -21.45
CA ASP A 408 -7.79 20.01 -22.33
C ASP A 408 -8.01 19.37 -23.70
N VAL A 409 -6.96 18.78 -24.28
CA VAL A 409 -7.02 18.09 -25.57
C VAL A 409 -6.07 16.89 -25.56
N TRP A 410 -6.57 15.71 -25.92
CA TRP A 410 -5.77 14.51 -26.12
C TRP A 410 -5.48 14.27 -27.60
N THR A 411 -4.24 14.48 -28.03
CA THR A 411 -3.81 14.05 -29.37
C THR A 411 -3.56 12.54 -29.42
N PRO A 412 -3.77 11.85 -30.56
CA PRO A 412 -3.52 10.41 -30.69
C PRO A 412 -2.09 10.01 -30.31
N LYS A 413 -1.10 10.86 -30.64
CA LYS A 413 0.31 10.66 -30.28
C LYS A 413 0.55 10.74 -28.76
N MET A 414 -0.19 11.59 -28.05
CA MET A 414 -0.10 11.69 -26.58
C MET A 414 -0.74 10.48 -25.90
N LYS A 415 -1.89 10.02 -26.40
CA LYS A 415 -2.55 8.79 -25.91
C LYS A 415 -1.62 7.59 -26.07
N SER A 416 -1.05 7.37 -27.26
CA SER A 416 -0.16 6.23 -27.50
C SER A 416 1.10 6.26 -26.62
N ARG A 417 1.74 7.43 -26.44
CA ARG A 417 2.88 7.59 -25.52
C ARG A 417 2.50 7.25 -24.07
N GLN A 418 1.32 7.66 -23.63
CA GLN A 418 0.84 7.37 -22.27
C GLN A 418 0.56 5.87 -22.09
N LEU A 419 -0.05 5.20 -23.07
CA LEU A 419 -0.28 3.76 -23.07
C LEU A 419 1.04 2.97 -23.03
N VAL A 420 2.04 3.38 -23.82
CA VAL A 420 3.39 2.78 -23.80
C VAL A 420 4.02 2.92 -22.42
N ARG A 421 3.89 4.10 -21.77
CA ARG A 421 4.40 4.32 -20.42
C ARG A 421 3.74 3.40 -19.39
N TRP A 422 2.43 3.16 -19.48
CA TRP A 422 1.73 2.22 -18.62
C TRP A 422 2.16 0.78 -18.84
N ARG A 423 2.35 0.35 -20.10
CA ARG A 423 2.88 -0.98 -20.42
C ARG A 423 4.29 -1.18 -19.85
N TRP A 424 5.16 -0.17 -19.94
CA TRP A 424 6.50 -0.22 -19.33
C TRP A 424 6.46 -0.34 -17.81
N ARG A 425 5.61 0.44 -17.13
CA ARG A 425 5.41 0.33 -15.67
C ARG A 425 4.93 -1.06 -15.27
N GLN A 426 4.03 -1.66 -16.05
CA GLN A 426 3.55 -3.03 -15.83
C GLN A 426 4.68 -4.06 -15.97
N ARG A 427 5.48 -3.99 -17.05
CA ARG A 427 6.66 -4.87 -17.22
C ARG A 427 7.66 -4.71 -16.06
N PHE A 428 7.93 -3.47 -15.67
CA PHE A 428 8.84 -3.17 -14.56
C PHE A 428 8.36 -3.73 -13.22
N PHE A 429 7.06 -3.59 -12.93
CA PHE A 429 6.45 -4.22 -11.75
C PHE A 429 6.63 -5.73 -11.74
N TRP A 430 6.34 -6.42 -12.85
CA TRP A 430 6.47 -7.87 -12.92
C TRP A 430 7.92 -8.34 -12.76
N PHE A 431 8.86 -7.58 -13.32
CA PHE A 431 10.29 -7.85 -13.16
C PHE A 431 10.71 -7.75 -11.68
N ILE A 432 10.38 -6.65 -11.00
CA ILE A 432 10.72 -6.48 -9.58
C ILE A 432 10.00 -7.52 -8.72
N TRP A 433 8.70 -7.71 -8.94
CA TRP A 433 7.90 -8.67 -8.19
C TRP A 433 8.48 -10.08 -8.30
N LEU A 434 8.83 -10.53 -9.51
CA LEU A 434 9.40 -11.87 -9.73
C LEU A 434 10.77 -12.00 -9.07
N ALA A 435 11.62 -10.97 -9.18
CA ALA A 435 12.94 -10.98 -8.56
C ALA A 435 12.84 -11.11 -7.03
N ILE A 436 11.97 -10.33 -6.39
CA ILE A 436 11.82 -10.37 -4.92
C ILE A 436 11.11 -11.64 -4.48
N ALA A 437 9.96 -11.98 -5.06
CA ALA A 437 9.23 -13.19 -4.67
C ALA A 437 10.07 -14.45 -4.89
N GLY A 438 10.79 -14.53 -6.02
CA GLY A 438 11.69 -15.63 -6.32
C GLY A 438 12.85 -15.71 -5.35
N PHE A 439 13.51 -14.59 -5.03
CA PHE A 439 14.59 -14.55 -4.05
C PHE A 439 14.11 -14.92 -2.64
N SER A 440 12.97 -14.37 -2.20
CA SER A 440 12.39 -14.67 -0.88
C SER A 440 12.00 -16.15 -0.76
N ALA A 441 11.38 -16.74 -1.78
CA ALA A 441 11.06 -18.16 -1.80
C ALA A 441 12.33 -19.02 -1.79
N PHE A 442 13.30 -18.69 -2.65
CA PHE A 442 14.58 -19.40 -2.72
C PHE A 442 15.32 -19.38 -1.37
N TYR A 443 15.49 -18.21 -0.76
CA TYR A 443 16.15 -18.08 0.54
C TYR A 443 15.42 -18.85 1.63
N THR A 444 14.09 -18.82 1.65
CA THR A 444 13.30 -19.59 2.63
C THR A 444 13.54 -21.09 2.48
N LEU A 445 13.58 -21.61 1.26
CA LEU A 445 13.86 -23.02 1.00
C LEU A 445 15.31 -23.38 1.41
N THR A 446 16.27 -22.53 1.09
CA THR A 446 17.67 -22.73 1.51
C THR A 446 17.82 -22.67 3.02
N PHE A 447 17.13 -21.76 3.69
CA PHE A 447 17.09 -21.70 5.16
C PHE A 447 16.56 -23.02 5.75
N LEU A 448 15.41 -23.50 5.27
CA LEU A 448 14.83 -24.78 5.73
C LEU A 448 15.75 -25.98 5.50
N ALA A 449 16.57 -25.94 4.44
CA ALA A 449 17.56 -26.98 4.16
C ALA A 449 18.77 -26.95 5.10
N ASN A 450 19.05 -25.81 5.74
CA ASN A 450 20.23 -25.60 6.58
C ASN A 450 19.96 -25.63 8.08
N VAL A 451 18.70 -25.65 8.51
CA VAL A 451 18.33 -25.64 9.93
C VAL A 451 17.86 -27.00 10.42
N SER A 452 17.92 -27.17 11.74
CA SER A 452 17.36 -28.34 12.41
C SER A 452 15.83 -28.38 12.26
N ALA A 453 15.23 -29.57 12.40
CA ALA A 453 13.78 -29.73 12.37
C ALA A 453 13.08 -28.90 13.48
N ALA A 454 13.74 -28.70 14.63
CA ALA A 454 13.20 -27.92 15.74
C ALA A 454 13.14 -26.43 15.41
N ASP A 455 14.18 -25.88 14.78
CA ASP A 455 14.20 -24.46 14.40
C ASP A 455 13.28 -24.20 13.21
N ALA A 456 13.17 -25.14 12.28
CA ALA A 456 12.16 -25.11 11.22
C ALA A 456 10.73 -25.05 11.78
N ALA A 457 10.44 -25.79 12.86
CA ALA A 457 9.13 -25.75 13.52
C ALA A 457 8.86 -24.38 14.19
N LYS A 458 9.84 -23.82 14.91
CA LYS A 458 9.72 -22.46 15.49
C LYS A 458 9.51 -21.39 14.41
N TRP A 459 10.24 -21.50 13.29
CA TRP A 459 10.04 -20.63 12.15
C TRP A 459 8.63 -20.75 11.57
N LEU A 460 8.11 -21.98 11.46
CA LEU A 460 6.75 -22.22 10.98
C LEU A 460 5.69 -21.61 11.91
N GLU A 461 5.85 -21.76 13.22
CA GLU A 461 4.95 -21.16 14.21
C GLU A 461 4.92 -19.63 14.10
N SER A 462 6.10 -19.01 14.02
CA SER A 462 6.23 -17.55 13.84
C SER A 462 5.61 -17.08 12.51
N THR A 463 5.90 -17.78 11.41
CA THR A 463 5.35 -17.46 10.08
C THR A 463 3.84 -17.68 10.01
N GLY A 464 3.34 -18.73 10.66
CA GLY A 464 1.92 -18.99 10.81
C GLY A 464 1.22 -17.89 11.60
N MET A 465 1.85 -17.38 12.67
CA MET A 465 1.33 -16.25 13.44
C MET A 465 1.27 -14.96 12.61
N SER A 466 2.32 -14.64 11.85
CA SER A 466 2.31 -13.50 10.93
C SER A 466 1.20 -13.61 9.88
N ALA A 467 1.02 -14.80 9.30
CA ALA A 467 -0.08 -15.06 8.35
C ALA A 467 -1.46 -14.92 9.01
N LEU A 468 -1.64 -15.43 10.23
CA LEU A 468 -2.89 -15.31 10.98
C LEU A 468 -3.22 -13.85 11.31
N GLN A 469 -2.21 -13.06 11.69
CA GLN A 469 -2.36 -11.63 11.91
C GLN A 469 -2.82 -10.91 10.65
N ASP A 470 -2.21 -11.18 9.51
CA ASP A 470 -2.53 -10.52 8.24
C ASP A 470 -3.89 -10.95 7.66
N LEU A 471 -4.24 -12.24 7.77
CA LEU A 471 -5.44 -12.79 7.14
C LEU A 471 -6.69 -12.72 8.01
N VAL A 472 -6.54 -12.75 9.34
CA VAL A 472 -7.67 -12.83 10.27
C VAL A 472 -7.73 -11.62 11.19
N PHE A 473 -6.67 -11.36 11.97
CA PHE A 473 -6.76 -10.32 13.00
C PHE A 473 -6.86 -8.92 12.43
N LYS A 474 -6.07 -8.57 11.41
CA LYS A 474 -6.12 -7.24 10.78
C LYS A 474 -7.49 -6.94 10.17
N PRO A 475 -8.10 -7.80 9.33
CA PRO A 475 -9.46 -7.56 8.81
C PRO A 475 -10.53 -7.42 9.90
N VAL A 476 -10.45 -8.24 10.96
CA VAL A 476 -11.37 -8.16 12.11
C VAL A 476 -11.21 -6.83 12.84
N LEU A 477 -9.97 -6.44 13.16
CA LEU A 477 -9.67 -5.20 13.85
C LEU A 477 -10.12 -3.99 13.04
N LEU A 478 -9.86 -3.98 11.73
CA LEU A 478 -10.34 -2.93 10.83
C LEU A 478 -11.87 -2.88 10.82
N ALA A 479 -12.55 -4.01 10.63
CA ALA A 479 -14.01 -4.06 10.62
C ALA A 479 -14.63 -3.56 11.93
N VAL A 480 -14.05 -3.94 13.07
CA VAL A 480 -14.44 -3.44 14.40
C VAL A 480 -14.21 -1.93 14.52
N GLY A 481 -13.02 -1.44 14.15
CA GLY A 481 -12.70 -0.01 14.19
C GLY A 481 -13.65 0.83 13.32
N TYR A 482 -13.87 0.41 12.06
CA TYR A 482 -14.79 1.08 11.14
C TYR A 482 -16.24 1.05 11.64
N ALA A 483 -16.71 -0.08 12.18
CA ALA A 483 -18.05 -0.21 12.74
C ALA A 483 -18.24 0.66 13.99
N THR A 484 -17.27 0.72 14.88
CA THR A 484 -17.31 1.54 16.10
C THR A 484 -17.35 3.02 15.74
N LEU A 485 -16.42 3.49 14.89
CA LEU A 485 -16.35 4.89 14.48
C LEU A 485 -17.60 5.33 13.72
N SER A 486 -18.10 4.52 12.78
CA SER A 486 -19.37 4.82 12.10
C SER A 486 -20.57 4.81 13.05
N THR A 487 -20.59 3.93 14.05
CA THR A 487 -21.64 3.91 15.07
C THR A 487 -21.64 5.17 15.91
N LEU A 488 -20.48 5.61 16.39
CA LEU A 488 -20.34 6.86 17.13
C LEU A 488 -20.80 8.06 16.29
N VAL A 489 -20.36 8.14 15.03
CA VAL A 489 -20.78 9.24 14.13
C VAL A 489 -22.30 9.25 13.92
N LEU A 490 -22.91 8.09 13.65
CA LEU A 490 -24.36 7.99 13.40
C LEU A 490 -25.20 8.26 14.66
N LEU A 491 -24.69 7.93 15.85
CA LEU A 491 -25.36 8.24 17.11
C LEU A 491 -25.22 9.72 17.49
N CYS A 492 -24.04 10.32 17.27
CA CYS A 492 -23.77 11.71 17.64
C CYS A 492 -24.30 12.73 16.62
N ASN A 493 -24.55 12.34 15.37
CA ASN A 493 -25.02 13.24 14.33
C ASN A 493 -26.08 12.59 13.42
N PRO A 494 -27.38 12.65 13.79
CA PRO A 494 -28.45 12.07 12.97
C PRO A 494 -28.53 12.70 11.58
N ARG A 495 -28.14 13.98 11.41
CA ARG A 495 -28.12 14.62 10.09
C ARG A 495 -27.21 13.92 9.10
N VAL A 496 -26.08 13.35 9.56
CA VAL A 496 -25.19 12.55 8.69
C VAL A 496 -25.91 11.30 8.19
N LYS A 497 -26.74 10.67 9.03
CA LYS A 497 -27.53 9.51 8.62
C LYS A 497 -28.53 9.90 7.54
N ASP A 498 -29.22 11.02 7.70
CA ASP A 498 -30.24 11.49 6.75
C ASP A 498 -29.59 11.85 5.41
N THR A 499 -28.54 12.69 5.41
CA THR A 499 -27.81 13.07 4.19
C THR A 499 -27.24 11.86 3.45
N VAL A 500 -26.74 10.86 4.18
CA VAL A 500 -26.23 9.62 3.59
C VAL A 500 -27.37 8.73 3.07
N THR A 501 -28.52 8.72 3.75
CA THR A 501 -29.72 7.99 3.29
C THR A 501 -30.22 8.58 1.98
N ASP A 502 -30.38 9.90 1.91
CA ASP A 502 -30.84 10.60 0.70
C ASP A 502 -29.88 10.33 -0.46
N ARG A 503 -28.57 10.49 -0.23
CA ARG A 503 -27.54 10.31 -1.26
C ARG A 503 -27.47 8.89 -1.82
N TRP A 504 -27.66 7.86 -1.00
CA TRP A 504 -27.39 6.47 -1.37
C TRP A 504 -28.63 5.61 -1.61
N ILE A 505 -29.77 5.97 -1.00
CA ILE A 505 -31.03 5.22 -1.09
C ILE A 505 -32.02 5.91 -2.03
N HIS A 506 -32.10 7.24 -1.99
CA HIS A 506 -33.04 8.04 -2.79
C HIS A 506 -32.33 9.01 -3.75
N PRO A 507 -31.43 8.54 -4.65
CA PRO A 507 -30.73 9.45 -5.56
C PRO A 507 -31.62 10.03 -6.69
N ASP A 508 -32.93 9.78 -6.64
CA ASP A 508 -33.94 10.15 -7.65
C ASP A 508 -35.07 11.06 -7.10
N GLU A 509 -35.13 11.24 -5.78
CA GLU A 509 -36.03 12.20 -5.12
C GLU A 509 -35.28 13.51 -4.88
#